data_AF-A0A661LDI8-F1
#
_entry.id   AF-A0A661LDI8-F1
#
_cell.length_a   1.000
_cell.length_b   1.000
_cell.length_c   1.000
_cell.angle_alpha   90.00
_cell.angle_beta   90.00
_cell.angle_gamma   90.00
#
_symmetry.space_group_name_H-M   'P 1'
#
loop_
_entity.id
_entity.type
_entity.pdbx_description
1 polymer ?
#
loop_
_entity_poly.entity_id
_entity_poly.type
_entity_poly.pdbx_seq_one_letter_code
_entity_poly.pdbx_strand_id
1 'polypeptide(L)'
;MQCPICKAKIPGLICERCGEETPENARYCMHCGNPLTEEGVGSVDVDTEDEFDIENRVLCPDGTCTGIIVNGRCTECGKEYNPESNSEGWKE
;
A
#
# COMPACT_ATOMS: atom_id res chain seq x y z
N MET A 1 1.02 9.92 -22.21
CA MET A 1 -0.10 10.34 -21.34
C MET A 1 0.09 11.77 -20.80
N GLN A 2 -0.96 12.42 -20.28
CA GLN A 2 -0.93 13.82 -19.80
C GLN A 2 -1.47 13.94 -18.37
N CYS A 3 -0.85 14.76 -17.53
CA CYS A 3 -1.36 15.05 -16.19
C CYS A 3 -2.72 15.75 -16.26
N PRO A 4 -3.79 15.27 -15.57
CA PRO A 4 -5.11 15.88 -15.65
C PRO A 4 -5.17 17.27 -15.01
N ILE A 5 -4.25 17.56 -14.06
CA ILE A 5 -4.21 18.80 -13.28
C ILE A 5 -3.44 19.90 -14.02
N CYS A 6 -2.15 19.69 -14.28
CA CYS A 6 -1.28 20.72 -14.86
C CYS A 6 -1.11 20.61 -16.38
N LYS A 7 -1.68 19.58 -17.01
CA LYS A 7 -1.58 19.34 -18.46
C LYS A 7 -0.15 19.11 -18.96
N ALA A 8 0.82 18.87 -18.08
CA ALA A 8 2.16 18.46 -18.50
C ALA A 8 2.12 17.08 -19.19
N LYS A 9 2.91 16.92 -20.26
CA LYS A 9 3.10 15.64 -20.94
C LYS A 9 4.00 14.76 -20.07
N ILE A 10 3.55 13.54 -19.79
CA ILE A 10 4.31 12.53 -19.07
C ILE A 10 4.86 11.56 -20.13
N PRO A 11 6.19 11.38 -20.20
CA PRO A 11 6.80 10.37 -21.06
C PRO A 11 6.24 8.98 -20.73
N GLY A 12 5.93 8.21 -21.77
CA GLY A 12 5.27 6.91 -21.64
C GLY A 12 5.94 5.85 -22.51
N LEU A 13 5.76 4.61 -22.10
CA LEU A 13 6.06 3.40 -22.86
C LEU A 13 4.78 2.59 -23.08
N ILE A 14 4.80 1.70 -24.07
CA ILE A 14 3.69 0.76 -24.30
C ILE A 14 4.03 -0.57 -23.61
N CYS A 15 3.12 -1.06 -22.78
CA CYS A 15 3.28 -2.34 -22.11
C CYS A 15 3.21 -3.49 -23.11
N GLU A 16 4.28 -4.27 -23.26
CA GLU A 16 4.33 -5.38 -24.23
C GLU A 16 3.34 -6.52 -23.91
N ARG A 17 2.86 -6.61 -22.67
CA ARG A 17 1.89 -7.63 -22.27
C ARG A 17 0.45 -7.29 -22.63
N CYS A 18 0.04 -6.02 -22.48
CA CYS A 18 -1.36 -5.62 -22.61
C CYS A 18 -1.63 -4.51 -23.64
N GLY A 19 -0.58 -3.90 -24.19
CA GLY A 19 -0.68 -2.87 -25.22
C GLY A 19 -1.03 -1.46 -24.73
N GLU A 20 -1.22 -1.26 -23.42
CA GLU A 20 -1.63 0.03 -22.86
C GLU A 20 -0.42 0.92 -22.53
N GLU A 21 -0.63 2.25 -22.58
CA GLU A 21 0.41 3.23 -22.24
C GLU A 21 0.65 3.28 -20.72
N THR A 22 1.90 3.35 -20.29
CA THR A 22 2.30 3.48 -18.88
C THR A 22 3.47 4.47 -18.78
N PRO A 23 3.64 5.23 -17.66
CA PRO A 23 4.79 6.12 -17.51
C PRO A 23 6.12 5.39 -17.73
N GLU A 24 7.09 6.04 -18.37
CA GLU A 24 8.36 5.40 -18.76
C GLU A 24 9.16 4.83 -17.57
N ASN A 25 9.04 5.45 -16.39
CA ASN A 25 9.76 5.06 -15.17
C ASN A 25 8.92 4.19 -14.22
N ALA A 26 7.78 3.66 -14.66
CA ALA A 26 6.95 2.79 -13.83
C ALA A 26 7.63 1.42 -13.68
N ARG A 27 7.70 0.90 -12.44
CA ARG A 27 8.20 -0.46 -12.18
C ARG A 27 7.24 -1.55 -12.68
N TYR A 28 5.94 -1.23 -12.70
CA TYR A 28 4.85 -2.13 -13.11
C TYR A 28 3.87 -1.41 -14.02
N CYS A 29 3.21 -2.15 -14.91
CA CYS A 29 2.11 -1.65 -15.71
C CYS A 29 0.89 -1.36 -14.83
N MET A 30 0.38 -0.13 -14.85
CA MET A 30 -0.78 0.29 -14.05
C MET A 30 -2.11 -0.33 -14.52
N HIS A 31 -2.14 -0.98 -15.68
CA HIS A 31 -3.34 -1.62 -16.22
C HIS A 31 -3.39 -3.13 -16.00
N CYS A 32 -2.23 -3.82 -16.07
CA CYS A 32 -2.19 -5.28 -16.02
C CYS A 32 -1.22 -5.85 -14.97
N GLY A 33 -0.49 -5.00 -14.25
CA GLY A 33 0.44 -5.39 -13.18
C GLY A 33 1.75 -6.04 -13.64
N ASN A 34 2.00 -6.17 -14.95
CA ASN A 34 3.26 -6.76 -15.43
C ASN A 34 4.46 -5.92 -14.97
N PRO A 35 5.55 -6.53 -14.47
CA PRO A 35 6.79 -5.80 -14.25
C PRO A 35 7.30 -5.23 -15.57
N LEU A 36 7.79 -4.00 -15.55
CA LEU A 36 8.35 -3.29 -16.72
C LEU A 36 9.86 -3.09 -16.59
N THR A 37 10.42 -3.41 -15.43
CA THR A 37 11.84 -3.25 -15.10
C THR A 37 12.30 -4.48 -14.31
N GLU A 38 13.61 -4.74 -14.31
CA GLU A 38 14.21 -5.79 -13.48
C GLU A 38 13.89 -5.60 -11.98
N GLU A 39 13.85 -4.36 -11.50
CA GLU A 39 13.44 -4.04 -10.12
C GLU A 39 11.95 -4.36 -9.84
N GLY A 40 11.13 -4.44 -10.87
CA GLY A 40 9.73 -4.84 -10.77
C GLY A 40 9.56 -6.35 -10.63
N VAL A 41 10.56 -7.14 -11.04
CA VAL A 41 10.56 -8.59 -10.84
C VAL A 41 11.02 -8.84 -9.41
N GLY A 42 10.12 -8.61 -8.44
CA GLY A 42 10.45 -8.74 -7.03
C GLY A 42 10.91 -10.16 -6.71
N SER A 43 12.20 -10.33 -6.42
CA SER A 43 12.68 -11.41 -5.56
C SER A 43 12.20 -11.08 -4.15
N VAL A 44 11.03 -11.61 -3.79
CA VAL A 44 10.65 -11.68 -2.38
C VAL A 44 11.53 -12.77 -1.79
N ASP A 45 12.72 -12.38 -1.33
CA ASP A 45 13.44 -13.16 -0.34
C ASP A 45 12.54 -13.12 0.90
N VAL A 46 11.73 -14.17 1.05
CA VAL A 46 11.01 -14.45 2.29
C VAL A 46 12.11 -14.75 3.30
N ASP A 47 12.58 -13.70 3.98
CA ASP A 47 13.51 -13.85 5.08
C ASP A 47 12.78 -14.71 6.12
N THR A 48 13.38 -15.87 6.34
CA THR A 48 12.89 -16.93 7.20
C THR A 48 12.55 -16.37 8.58
N GLU A 49 11.31 -16.61 9.01
CA GLU A 49 10.90 -16.86 10.39
C GLU A 49 11.74 -16.13 11.44
N ASP A 50 11.47 -14.84 11.70
CA ASP A 50 11.66 -14.15 13.00
C ASP A 50 11.56 -12.60 12.82
N GLU A 51 10.35 -12.02 12.65
CA GLU A 51 9.94 -10.66 13.14
C GLU A 51 8.67 -10.07 12.48
N PHE A 52 8.15 -10.67 11.41
CA PHE A 52 6.86 -10.26 10.83
C PHE A 52 5.70 -10.99 11.49
N ASP A 53 5.47 -10.71 12.77
CA ASP A 53 4.27 -11.15 13.48
C ASP A 53 3.07 -10.30 13.03
N ILE A 54 2.44 -10.71 11.94
CA ILE A 54 1.27 -10.03 11.36
C ILE A 54 0.08 -10.09 12.33
N GLU A 55 -0.05 -11.17 13.11
CA GLU A 55 -1.16 -11.36 14.05
C GLU A 55 -1.12 -10.33 15.18
N ASN A 56 0.07 -9.92 15.62
CA ASN A 56 0.23 -8.92 16.67
C ASN A 56 0.25 -7.46 16.18
N ARG A 57 0.12 -7.20 14.86
CA ARG A 57 0.03 -5.84 14.30
C ARG A 57 -1.41 -5.34 14.28
N VAL A 58 -1.83 -4.69 15.36
CA VAL A 58 -3.17 -4.07 15.47
C VAL A 58 -3.15 -2.66 14.90
N LEU A 59 -4.01 -2.35 13.94
CA LEU A 59 -4.18 -1.00 13.38
C LEU A 59 -4.92 -0.07 14.36
N CYS A 60 -4.66 1.23 14.27
CA CYS A 60 -5.40 2.23 15.03
C CYS A 60 -6.90 2.24 14.64
N PRO A 61 -7.84 2.22 15.59
CA PRO A 61 -9.28 2.20 15.29
C PRO A 61 -9.84 3.55 14.81
N ASP A 62 -9.03 4.60 14.76
CA ASP A 62 -9.44 5.96 14.37
C ASP A 62 -9.87 6.09 12.89
N GLY A 63 -9.69 5.03 12.09
CA GLY A 63 -10.10 4.95 10.67
C GLY A 63 -9.33 5.87 9.71
N THR A 64 -8.73 6.94 10.23
CA THR A 64 -7.90 7.91 9.48
C THR A 64 -6.42 7.80 9.84
N CYS A 65 -6.12 7.33 11.06
CA CYS A 65 -4.75 7.20 11.53
C CYS A 65 -4.05 5.99 10.88
N THR A 66 -2.84 6.20 10.35
CA THR A 66 -2.03 5.17 9.69
C THR A 66 -1.17 4.35 10.67
N GLY A 67 -1.30 4.62 11.98
CA GLY A 67 -0.47 4.01 13.01
C GLY A 67 -0.94 2.63 13.46
N ILE A 68 -0.05 1.93 14.15
CA ILE A 68 -0.31 0.66 14.83
C ILE A 68 -0.38 0.86 16.35
N ILE A 69 -1.01 -0.08 17.05
CA ILE A 69 -1.07 -0.10 18.50
C ILE A 69 0.14 -0.86 19.05
N VAL A 70 0.93 -0.18 19.88
CA VAL A 70 2.05 -0.75 20.63
C VAL A 70 1.88 -0.34 22.09
N ASN A 71 1.95 -1.31 23.02
CA ASN A 71 1.73 -1.07 24.45
C ASN A 71 0.41 -0.34 24.77
N GLY A 72 -0.66 -0.67 24.04
CA GLY A 72 -1.99 -0.07 24.24
C GLY A 72 -2.12 1.38 23.78
N ARG A 73 -1.17 1.94 23.02
CA ARG A 73 -1.26 3.27 22.39
C ARG A 73 -0.89 3.23 20.92
N CYS A 74 -1.50 4.12 20.15
CA CYS A 74 -1.10 4.33 18.76
C CYS A 74 0.28 5.01 18.67
N THR A 75 1.15 4.53 17.79
CA THR A 75 2.49 5.10 17.55
C THR A 75 2.48 6.50 16.92
N GLU A 76 1.44 6.83 16.16
CA GLU A 76 1.36 8.10 15.42
C GLU A 76 0.56 9.17 16.17
N CYS A 77 -0.66 8.84 16.60
CA CYS A 77 -1.55 9.82 17.24
C CYS A 77 -1.52 9.77 18.77
N GLY A 78 -0.93 8.74 19.38
CA GLY A 78 -0.84 8.58 20.83
C GLY A 78 -2.13 8.18 21.54
N LYS A 79 -3.26 8.03 20.82
CA LYS A 79 -4.55 7.60 21.40
C LYS A 79 -4.40 6.25 22.09
N GLU A 80 -5.02 6.13 23.26
CA GLU A 80 -5.14 4.85 23.96
C GLU A 80 -6.08 3.91 23.20
N TYR A 81 -5.67 2.66 23.10
CA TYR A 81 -6.45 1.60 22.49
C TYR A 81 -7.38 0.99 23.54
N ASN A 82 -8.68 1.18 23.38
CA ASN A 82 -9.69 0.43 24.12
C ASN A 82 -10.21 -0.71 23.23
N PRO A 83 -9.93 -1.99 23.54
CA PRO A 83 -10.39 -3.11 22.72
C PRO A 83 -11.93 -3.21 22.65
N GLU A 84 -12.65 -2.60 23.59
CA GLU A 84 -14.12 -2.63 23.64
C GLU A 84 -14.79 -1.58 22.71
N SER A 85 -14.03 -0.63 22.16
CA SER A 85 -14.60 0.40 21.27
C SER A 85 -14.77 -0.06 19.82
N ASN A 86 -14.44 -1.31 19.49
CA ASN A 86 -14.47 -1.83 18.11
C ASN A 86 -15.77 -2.60 17.76
N SER A 87 -16.80 -2.55 18.63
CA SER A 87 -18.05 -3.32 18.46
C SER A 87 -19.28 -2.51 18.00
N GLU A 88 -19.15 -1.25 17.59
CA GLU A 88 -20.31 -0.41 17.23
C GLU A 88 -20.41 -0.09 15.72
N GLY A 89 -20.20 -1.07 14.84
CA GLY A 89 -20.09 -0.78 13.40
C GLY A 89 -20.89 -1.63 12.41
N TRP A 90 -21.58 -2.68 12.84
CA TRP A 90 -22.43 -3.49 11.94
C TRP A 90 -23.71 -3.90 12.66
N LYS A 91 -24.65 -2.96 12.79
CA LYS A 91 -26.07 -3.30 12.97
C LYS A 91 -26.70 -3.23 11.59
N GLU A 92 -27.14 -4.39 11.12
CA GLU A 92 -27.81 -4.65 9.83
C GLU A 92 -29.03 -3.75 9.60
#